data_AF-A0A1Y0IMW9-F1
#
_entry.id   AF-A0A1Y0IMW9-F1
#
_cell.length_a   1.000
_cell.length_b   1.000
_cell.length_c   1.000
_cell.angle_alpha   90.00
_cell.angle_beta   90.00
_cell.angle_gamma   90.00
#
_symmetry.space_group_name_H-M   'P 1'
#
loop_
_entity.id
_entity.type
_entity.pdbx_description
1 polymer ?
#
loop_
_entity_poly.entity_id
_entity_poly.type
_entity_poly.pdbx_seq_one_letter_code
_entity_poly.pdbx_strand_id
1 'polypeptide(L)'
;MSFKVLVITEDYVYDQHIVQPIVRKICEEAGKPNAKVIVCTNPRFRGFEDCTKIDRLKEEVIEMYKMVDLFLLLVDRDANEYRHEKLAGIEAQLKLSLRSNQSFITENAHQEIEVWALAGLDLPKGWSWAEIRSERDPKEKYFYKVSKEIAYLMIRIKDGLN
;
A
#
# COMPACT_ATOMS: atom_id res chain seq x y z
N MET A 1 25.30 -2.45 -3.93
CA MET A 1 24.38 -1.77 -2.98
C MET A 1 22.98 -2.37 -3.12
N SER A 2 22.24 -2.59 -2.04
CA SER A 2 20.86 -3.10 -2.10
C SER A 2 19.89 -2.00 -2.52
N PHE A 3 19.01 -2.27 -3.48
CA PHE A 3 17.92 -1.36 -3.88
C PHE A 3 17.00 -1.07 -2.69
N LYS A 4 16.70 0.20 -2.41
CA LYS A 4 15.87 0.61 -1.27
C LYS A 4 14.56 1.21 -1.74
N VAL A 5 13.47 0.68 -1.20
CA VAL A 5 12.11 1.11 -1.49
C VAL A 5 11.50 1.69 -0.22
N LEU A 6 10.91 2.89 -0.32
CA LEU A 6 10.11 3.50 0.73
C LEU A 6 8.65 3.53 0.29
N VAL A 7 7.79 2.84 1.03
CA VAL A 7 6.35 2.79 0.79
C VAL A 7 5.67 3.82 1.70
N ILE A 8 4.83 4.66 1.13
CA ILE A 8 4.09 5.73 1.80
C ILE A 8 2.62 5.39 1.66
N THR A 9 1.87 5.39 2.76
CA THR A 9 0.42 5.15 2.75
C THR A 9 -0.33 6.25 3.48
N GLU A 10 -1.66 6.25 3.39
CA GLU A 10 -2.54 7.22 4.05
C GLU A 10 -2.48 7.11 5.58
N ASP A 11 -2.43 5.89 6.11
CA ASP A 11 -2.17 5.58 7.52
C ASP A 11 -1.39 4.27 7.67
N TYR A 12 -0.09 4.37 7.92
CA TYR A 12 0.80 3.20 7.96
C TYR A 12 0.43 2.15 9.01
N VAL A 13 -0.35 2.51 10.05
CA VAL A 13 -0.54 1.67 11.25
C VAL A 13 -0.96 0.25 10.89
N TYR A 14 -1.95 0.11 10.00
CA TYR A 14 -2.44 -1.20 9.56
C TYR A 14 -1.96 -1.55 8.15
N ASP A 15 -1.90 -0.57 7.24
CA ASP A 15 -1.52 -0.77 5.84
C ASP A 15 -0.15 -1.42 5.70
N GLN A 16 0.81 -1.09 6.59
CA GLN A 16 2.17 -1.61 6.54
C GLN A 16 2.22 -3.14 6.50
N HIS A 17 1.28 -3.81 7.15
CA HIS A 17 1.23 -5.28 7.24
C HIS A 17 0.74 -5.92 5.94
N ILE A 18 0.10 -5.14 5.07
CA ILE A 18 -0.40 -5.57 3.76
C ILE A 18 0.58 -5.15 2.67
N VAL A 19 0.93 -3.86 2.61
CA VAL A 19 1.72 -3.32 1.49
C VAL A 19 3.18 -3.77 1.53
N GLN A 20 3.79 -3.91 2.70
CA GLN A 20 5.21 -4.27 2.80
C GLN A 20 5.51 -5.66 2.21
N PRO A 21 4.79 -6.76 2.57
CA PRO A 21 5.05 -8.07 1.99
C PRO A 21 4.75 -8.10 0.48
N ILE A 22 3.71 -7.39 0.03
CA ILE A 22 3.35 -7.32 -1.40
C ILE A 22 4.44 -6.62 -2.20
N VAL A 23 4.87 -5.44 -1.78
CA VAL A 23 5.93 -4.68 -2.46
C VAL A 23 7.26 -5.45 -2.46
N ARG A 24 7.56 -6.18 -1.37
CA ARG A 24 8.73 -7.07 -1.33
C ARG A 24 8.64 -8.15 -2.41
N LYS A 25 7.48 -8.78 -2.57
CA LYS A 25 7.27 -9.80 -3.60
C LYS A 25 7.35 -9.20 -5.01
N ILE A 26 6.77 -8.02 -5.23
CA ILE A 26 6.90 -7.29 -6.50
C ILE A 26 8.37 -7.01 -6.83
N CYS A 27 9.17 -6.57 -5.85
CA CYS A 27 10.60 -6.34 -6.06
C CYS A 27 11.36 -7.62 -6.41
N GLU A 28 11.03 -8.74 -5.77
CA GLU A 28 11.61 -10.05 -6.06
C GLU A 28 11.34 -10.46 -7.52
N GLU A 29 10.07 -10.41 -7.94
CA GLU A 29 9.65 -10.72 -9.31
C GLU A 29 10.27 -9.77 -10.35
N ALA A 30 10.51 -8.51 -9.95
CA ALA A 30 11.19 -7.50 -10.78
C ALA A 30 12.73 -7.67 -10.82
N GLY A 31 13.27 -8.79 -10.35
CA GLY A 31 14.72 -9.08 -10.37
C GLY A 31 15.52 -8.35 -9.29
N LYS A 32 14.85 -7.86 -8.24
CA LYS A 32 15.46 -7.23 -7.06
C LYS A 32 15.13 -8.00 -5.77
N PRO A 33 15.48 -9.29 -5.66
CA PRO A 33 15.13 -10.14 -4.51
C PRO A 33 15.70 -9.63 -3.18
N ASN A 34 16.79 -8.87 -3.23
CA ASN A 34 17.44 -8.29 -2.06
C ASN A 34 17.03 -6.83 -1.79
N ALA A 35 15.90 -6.37 -2.36
CA ALA A 35 15.40 -5.02 -2.11
C ALA A 35 15.04 -4.82 -0.63
N LYS A 36 15.46 -3.69 -0.06
CA LYS A 36 15.09 -3.28 1.29
C LYS A 36 13.81 -2.45 1.20
N VAL A 37 12.67 -3.08 1.49
CA VAL A 37 11.35 -2.42 1.51
C VAL A 37 11.04 -1.92 2.92
N ILE A 38 10.86 -0.62 3.06
CA ILE A 38 10.57 0.09 4.32
C ILE A 38 9.24 0.83 4.14
N VAL A 39 8.40 0.84 5.18
CA VAL A 39 7.19 1.68 5.19
C VAL A 39 7.52 2.99 5.91
N CYS A 40 7.05 4.11 5.38
CA CYS A 40 7.25 5.44 5.92
C CYS A 40 6.39 5.62 7.18
N THR A 41 7.03 5.57 8.34
CA THR A 41 6.37 5.83 9.64
C THR A 41 6.60 7.25 10.16
N ASN A 42 7.54 7.97 9.55
CA ASN A 42 7.88 9.36 9.85
C ASN A 42 8.21 10.12 8.55
N PRO A 43 7.50 11.20 8.19
CA PRO A 43 6.36 11.75 8.90
C PRO A 43 5.18 10.78 8.94
N ARG A 44 4.33 10.95 9.96
CA ARG A 44 3.04 10.26 10.01
C ARG A 44 2.04 11.06 9.17
N PHE A 45 1.48 10.42 8.15
CA PHE A 45 0.35 10.94 7.40
C PHE A 45 -0.97 10.56 8.06
N ARG A 46 -2.01 11.35 7.78
CA ARG A 46 -3.39 11.08 8.22
C ARG A 46 -4.35 11.33 7.07
N GLY A 47 -4.54 10.31 6.25
CA GLY A 47 -5.49 10.32 5.13
C GLY A 47 -4.93 10.93 3.85
N PHE A 48 -5.69 10.74 2.77
CA PHE A 48 -5.35 11.11 1.41
C PHE A 48 -4.86 12.55 1.24
N GLU A 49 -5.61 13.54 1.75
CA GLU A 49 -5.25 14.96 1.59
C GLU A 49 -3.93 15.32 2.28
N ASP A 50 -3.52 14.54 3.27
CA ASP A 50 -2.29 14.79 4.00
C ASP A 50 -1.07 14.13 3.33
N CYS A 51 -1.22 12.89 2.88
CA CYS A 51 -0.16 12.14 2.18
C CYS A 51 0.05 12.58 0.72
N THR A 52 -0.83 13.45 0.19
CA THR A 52 -0.71 14.00 -1.17
C THR A 52 -0.19 15.45 -1.22
N LYS A 53 0.12 16.06 -0.07
CA LYS A 53 0.71 17.41 -0.03
C LYS A 53 2.12 17.38 -0.59
N ILE A 54 2.32 18.09 -1.70
CA ILE A 54 3.60 18.16 -2.41
C ILE A 54 4.74 18.62 -1.50
N ASP A 55 4.55 19.70 -0.73
CA ASP A 55 5.60 20.26 0.11
C ASP A 55 6.04 19.27 1.18
N ARG A 56 5.09 18.53 1.78
CA ARG A 56 5.39 17.47 2.75
C ARG A 56 6.15 16.32 2.11
N LEU A 57 5.72 15.86 0.94
CA LEU A 57 6.41 14.79 0.21
C LEU A 57 7.83 15.21 -0.19
N LYS A 58 8.06 16.47 -0.55
CA LYS A 58 9.40 16.97 -0.87
C LYS A 58 10.27 17.10 0.38
N GLU A 59 9.83 17.87 1.35
CA GLU A 59 10.64 18.30 2.49
C GLU A 59 10.75 17.22 3.57
N GLU A 60 9.64 16.54 3.88
CA GLU A 60 9.58 15.56 4.96
C GLU A 60 9.83 14.13 4.47
N VAL A 61 9.76 13.84 3.17
CA VAL A 61 9.99 12.49 2.65
C VAL A 61 11.23 12.43 1.75
N ILE A 62 11.20 13.05 0.57
CA ILE A 62 12.32 12.93 -0.40
C ILE A 62 13.64 13.44 0.22
N GLU A 63 13.58 14.55 0.96
CA GLU A 63 14.75 15.11 1.61
C GLU A 63 15.19 14.38 2.89
N MET A 64 14.28 13.76 3.65
CA MET A 64 14.71 12.95 4.81
C MET A 64 15.29 11.60 4.38
N TYR A 65 14.77 11.02 3.30
CA TYR A 65 15.11 9.67 2.84
C TYR A 65 15.98 9.68 1.59
N LYS A 66 17.04 10.49 1.59
CA LYS A 66 17.92 10.73 0.42
C LYS A 66 18.56 9.49 -0.20
N MET A 67 18.66 8.41 0.59
CA MET A 67 19.31 7.15 0.20
C MET A 67 18.33 6.12 -0.38
N VAL A 68 17.05 6.45 -0.50
CA VAL A 68 16.02 5.61 -1.12
C VAL A 68 16.13 5.70 -2.64
N ASP A 69 16.02 4.57 -3.33
CA ASP A 69 16.05 4.49 -4.79
C ASP A 69 14.65 4.62 -5.39
N LEU A 70 13.63 4.12 -4.69
CA LEU A 70 12.24 4.15 -5.14
C LEU A 70 11.29 4.55 -4.01
N PHE A 71 10.52 5.61 -4.23
CA PHE A 71 9.39 6.00 -3.41
C PHE A 71 8.11 5.48 -4.04
N LEU A 72 7.26 4.83 -3.25
CA LEU A 72 5.94 4.34 -3.67
C LEU A 72 4.88 4.98 -2.79
N LEU A 73 4.07 5.88 -3.32
CA LEU A 73 2.88 6.38 -2.65
C LEU A 73 1.69 5.50 -3.05
N LEU A 74 1.19 4.71 -2.10
CA LEU A 74 0.06 3.81 -2.27
C LEU A 74 -1.10 4.30 -1.42
N VAL A 75 -2.22 4.63 -2.04
CA VAL A 75 -3.39 5.21 -1.38
C VAL A 75 -4.64 4.43 -1.74
N ASP A 76 -5.72 4.61 -0.98
CA ASP A 76 -7.00 4.03 -1.37
C ASP A 76 -7.59 4.79 -2.57
N ARG A 77 -8.48 4.16 -3.32
CA ARG A 77 -9.29 4.85 -4.32
C ARG A 77 -10.53 5.49 -3.69
N ASP A 78 -11.07 4.91 -2.61
CA ASP A 78 -12.29 5.35 -1.92
C ASP A 78 -13.45 5.65 -2.89
N ALA A 79 -13.67 4.77 -3.88
CA ALA A 79 -14.64 4.95 -4.96
C ALA A 79 -14.54 6.28 -5.74
N ASN A 80 -13.41 6.98 -5.66
CA ASN A 80 -13.15 8.24 -6.37
C ASN A 80 -12.23 7.99 -7.56
N GLU A 81 -12.83 8.02 -8.76
CA GLU A 81 -12.14 7.73 -10.01
C GLU A 81 -11.08 8.78 -10.37
N TYR A 82 -11.23 10.01 -9.88
CA TYR A 82 -10.31 11.12 -10.12
C TYR A 82 -9.03 11.06 -9.29
N ARG A 83 -8.92 10.14 -8.32
CA ARG A 83 -7.69 9.98 -7.53
C ARG A 83 -6.50 9.64 -8.39
N HIS A 84 -6.68 8.81 -9.42
CA HIS A 84 -5.61 8.45 -10.34
C HIS A 84 -5.01 9.68 -11.06
N GLU A 85 -5.85 10.61 -11.52
CA GLU A 85 -5.39 11.84 -12.17
C GLU A 85 -4.63 12.76 -11.20
N LYS A 86 -5.14 12.92 -9.97
CA LYS A 86 -4.44 13.70 -8.93
C LYS A 86 -3.07 13.09 -8.60
N LEU A 87 -2.98 11.77 -8.48
CA LEU A 87 -1.74 11.04 -8.23
C LEU A 87 -0.73 11.18 -9.37
N ALA A 88 -1.18 11.09 -10.63
CA ALA A 88 -0.32 11.31 -11.79
C ALA A 88 0.25 12.75 -11.81
N GLY A 89 -0.57 13.75 -11.46
CA GLY A 89 -0.14 15.14 -11.32
C GLY A 89 0.88 15.35 -10.20
N ILE A 90 0.76 14.59 -9.10
CA ILE A 90 1.72 14.60 -8.00
C ILE A 90 3.04 13.97 -8.43
N GLU A 91 3.00 12.80 -9.08
CA GLU A 91 4.19 12.10 -9.56
C GLU A 91 5.02 12.97 -10.50
N ALA A 92 4.36 13.61 -11.48
CA ALA A 92 5.01 14.49 -12.44
C ALA A 92 5.73 15.67 -11.75
N GLN A 93 5.12 16.26 -10.72
CA GLN A 93 5.70 17.37 -9.96
C GLN A 93 6.88 16.93 -9.09
N LEU A 94 6.80 15.75 -8.46
CA LEU A 94 7.85 15.25 -7.59
C LEU A 94 9.06 14.75 -8.36
N LYS A 95 8.87 14.25 -9.59
CA LYS A 95 9.95 13.83 -10.48
C LYS A 95 11.02 14.91 -10.68
N LEU A 96 10.64 16.18 -10.66
CA LEU A 96 11.55 17.32 -10.78
C LEU A 96 12.44 17.54 -9.53
N SER A 97 12.07 16.96 -8.39
CA SER A 97 12.79 17.07 -7.11
C SER A 97 13.65 15.83 -6.81
N LEU A 98 13.64 14.82 -7.68
CA LEU A 98 14.38 13.58 -7.48
C LEU A 98 15.83 13.69 -7.96
N ARG A 99 16.73 12.95 -7.30
CA ARG A 99 18.08 12.71 -7.83
C ARG A 99 18.00 11.77 -9.03
N SER A 100 19.02 11.77 -9.88
CA SER A 100 19.05 11.00 -11.14
C SER A 100 18.87 9.49 -10.98
N ASN A 101 19.17 8.93 -9.80
CA ASN A 101 19.01 7.52 -9.47
C ASN A 101 17.74 7.20 -8.69
N GLN A 102 16.85 8.19 -8.47
CA GLN A 102 15.63 8.03 -7.70
C GLN A 102 14.41 7.99 -8.60
N SER A 103 13.37 7.30 -8.15
CA SER A 103 12.06 7.29 -8.78
C SER A 103 10.98 7.48 -7.74
N PHE A 104 9.89 8.14 -8.11
CA PHE A 104 8.69 8.29 -7.31
C PHE A 104 7.55 7.77 -8.16
N ILE A 105 6.79 6.81 -7.64
CA ILE A 105 5.62 6.25 -8.29
C ILE A 105 4.43 6.45 -7.36
N THR A 106 3.32 6.91 -7.92
CA THR A 106 2.05 7.02 -7.21
C THR A 106 1.05 6.02 -7.78
N GLU A 107 0.33 5.31 -6.92
CA GLU A 107 -0.73 4.41 -7.35
C GLU A 107 -1.86 4.40 -6.32
N ASN A 108 -3.08 4.13 -6.77
CA ASN A 108 -4.21 3.84 -5.89
C ASN A 108 -4.58 2.36 -5.93
N ALA A 109 -5.07 1.86 -4.80
CA ALA A 109 -5.63 0.53 -4.73
C ALA A 109 -6.88 0.41 -5.62
N HIS A 110 -7.16 -0.81 -6.05
CA HIS A 110 -8.46 -1.11 -6.62
C HIS A 110 -9.50 -1.06 -5.49
N GLN A 111 -10.14 0.10 -5.34
CA GLN A 111 -10.94 0.53 -4.19
C GLN A 111 -10.12 0.77 -2.93
N GLU A 112 -9.60 -0.29 -2.29
CA GLU A 112 -8.97 -0.22 -0.96
C GLU A 112 -7.78 -1.19 -0.83
N ILE A 113 -6.74 -0.80 -0.10
CA ILE A 113 -5.51 -1.58 0.12
C ILE A 113 -5.83 -2.93 0.79
N GLU A 114 -6.81 -2.98 1.70
CA GLU A 114 -7.23 -4.20 2.38
C GLU A 114 -7.66 -5.31 1.41
N VAL A 115 -8.18 -4.95 0.24
CA VAL A 115 -8.57 -5.92 -0.79
C VAL A 115 -7.35 -6.68 -1.33
N TRP A 116 -6.16 -6.08 -1.32
CA TRP A 116 -4.95 -6.76 -1.76
C TRP A 116 -4.58 -7.93 -0.87
N ALA A 117 -4.91 -7.89 0.43
CA ALA A 117 -4.70 -9.01 1.32
C ALA A 117 -5.52 -10.25 0.90
N LEU A 118 -6.70 -10.03 0.29
CA LEU A 118 -7.53 -11.13 -0.24
C LEU A 118 -6.86 -11.85 -1.41
N ALA A 119 -5.95 -11.20 -2.15
CA ALA A 119 -5.27 -11.80 -3.29
C ALA A 119 -4.28 -12.90 -2.89
N GLY A 120 -3.86 -12.92 -1.63
CA GLY A 120 -3.01 -13.97 -1.07
C GLY A 120 -3.78 -15.14 -0.43
N LEU A 121 -5.12 -15.15 -0.51
CA LEU A 121 -5.97 -16.14 0.14
C LEU A 121 -6.78 -16.94 -0.88
N ASP A 122 -7.13 -18.17 -0.51
CA ASP A 122 -8.22 -18.88 -1.19
C ASP A 122 -9.54 -18.18 -0.83
N LEU A 123 -10.20 -17.62 -1.85
CA LEU A 123 -11.46 -16.91 -1.62
C LEU A 123 -12.55 -17.89 -1.14
N PRO A 124 -13.41 -17.47 -0.18
CA PRO A 124 -14.57 -18.24 0.22
C PRO A 124 -15.44 -18.67 -0.98
N LYS A 125 -16.04 -19.86 -0.88
CA LYS A 125 -16.89 -20.39 -1.94
C LYS A 125 -18.02 -19.41 -2.29
N GLY A 126 -18.14 -19.08 -3.57
CA GLY A 126 -19.17 -18.17 -4.09
C GLY A 126 -18.74 -16.72 -4.16
N TRP A 127 -17.51 -16.37 -3.76
CA TRP A 127 -16.95 -15.05 -4.03
C TRP A 127 -16.24 -15.05 -5.38
N SER A 128 -16.40 -13.97 -6.14
CA SER A 128 -15.64 -13.75 -7.36
C SER A 128 -14.83 -12.46 -7.30
N TRP A 129 -13.67 -12.46 -7.94
CA TRP A 129 -12.86 -11.25 -8.11
C TRP A 129 -13.60 -10.14 -8.84
N ALA A 130 -14.46 -10.49 -9.80
CA ALA A 130 -15.28 -9.52 -10.52
C ALA A 130 -16.20 -8.76 -9.56
N GLU A 131 -16.91 -9.47 -8.68
CA GLU A 131 -17.81 -8.86 -7.68
C GLU A 131 -17.05 -8.04 -6.64
N ILE A 132 -15.92 -8.56 -6.12
CA ILE A 132 -15.08 -7.85 -5.14
C ILE A 132 -14.57 -6.54 -5.73
N ARG A 133 -14.10 -6.57 -6.98
CA ARG A 133 -13.58 -5.39 -7.68
C ARG A 133 -14.66 -4.37 -8.04
N SER A 134 -15.87 -4.83 -8.32
CA SER A 134 -17.02 -3.96 -8.61
C SER A 134 -17.68 -3.36 -7.36
N GLU A 135 -17.37 -3.89 -6.18
CA GLU A 135 -17.94 -3.42 -4.92
C GLU A 135 -17.37 -2.04 -4.56
N ARG A 136 -18.23 -1.17 -4.02
CA ARG A 136 -17.84 0.18 -3.62
C ARG A 136 -17.05 0.18 -2.30
N ASP A 137 -17.52 -0.60 -1.33
CA ASP A 137 -16.98 -0.69 0.03
C ASP A 137 -16.50 -2.14 0.32
N PRO A 138 -15.49 -2.65 -0.42
CA PRO A 138 -15.10 -4.05 -0.37
C PRO A 138 -14.41 -4.44 0.95
N LYS A 139 -13.85 -3.49 1.69
CA LYS A 139 -13.24 -3.78 3.00
C LYS A 139 -14.27 -4.29 4.00
N GLU A 140 -15.39 -3.59 4.14
CA GLU A 140 -16.47 -3.98 5.04
C GLU A 140 -17.13 -5.28 4.58
N LYS A 141 -17.38 -5.40 3.27
CA LYS A 141 -18.13 -6.52 2.74
C LYS A 141 -17.34 -7.83 2.69
N TYR A 142 -16.04 -7.75 2.42
CA TYR A 142 -15.20 -8.93 2.18
C TYR A 142 -14.06 -9.03 3.19
N PHE A 143 -13.20 -8.02 3.29
CA PHE A 143 -11.99 -8.11 4.13
C PHE A 143 -12.31 -8.35 5.60
N TYR A 144 -13.25 -7.59 6.20
CA TYR A 144 -13.62 -7.76 7.61
C TYR A 144 -14.22 -9.13 7.92
N LYS A 145 -14.90 -9.78 6.98
CA LYS A 145 -15.44 -11.12 7.20
C LYS A 145 -14.31 -12.14 7.33
N VAL A 146 -13.36 -12.09 6.41
CA VAL A 146 -12.21 -13.01 6.39
C VAL A 146 -11.29 -12.75 7.58
N SER A 147 -10.98 -11.49 7.89
CA SER A 147 -10.10 -11.16 9.01
C SER A 147 -10.67 -11.59 10.36
N LYS A 148 -11.99 -11.47 10.55
CA LYS A 148 -12.68 -11.96 11.74
C LYS A 148 -12.63 -13.48 11.87
N GLU A 149 -12.81 -14.21 10.76
CA GLU A 149 -12.72 -15.66 10.73
C GLU A 149 -11.31 -16.15 11.04
N ILE A 150 -10.29 -15.55 10.42
CA ILE A 150 -8.87 -15.83 10.71
C ILE A 150 -8.56 -15.54 12.18
N ALA A 151 -8.98 -14.39 12.70
CA ALA A 151 -8.76 -14.04 14.11
C ALA A 151 -9.41 -15.06 15.06
N TYR A 152 -10.63 -15.50 14.74
CA TYR A 152 -11.32 -16.54 15.51
C TYR A 152 -10.57 -17.87 15.48
N LEU A 153 -10.11 -18.32 14.30
CA LEU A 153 -9.31 -19.53 14.16
C LEU A 153 -7.99 -19.45 14.94
N MET A 154 -7.31 -18.30 14.89
CA MET A 154 -6.08 -18.07 15.65
C MET A 154 -6.31 -18.17 17.17
N ILE A 155 -7.42 -17.63 17.68
CA ILE A 155 -7.79 -17.75 19.09
C ILE A 155 -8.03 -19.22 19.45
N ARG A 156 -8.82 -19.95 18.66
CA ARG A 156 -9.10 -21.38 18.90
C ARG A 156 -7.84 -22.23 18.90
N ILE A 157 -6.94 -22.00 17.94
CA ILE A 157 -5.65 -22.69 17.87
C ILE A 157 -4.81 -22.39 19.12
N LYS A 158 -4.75 -21.13 19.54
CA LYS A 158 -4.03 -20.72 20.75
C LYS A 158 -4.60 -21.38 22.01
N ASP A 159 -5.91 -21.57 22.05
CA ASP A 159 -6.63 -22.20 23.17
C ASP A 159 -6.68 -23.74 23.07
N GLY A 160 -6.03 -24.34 22.06
CA GLY A 160 -5.98 -25.80 21.86
C GLY A 160 -7.31 -26.42 21.42
N LEU A 161 -8.22 -25.61 20.88
CA LEU A 161 -9.54 -26.03 20.42
C LEU A 161 -9.49 -26.26 18.89
N ASN A 162 -9.52 -27.51 18.45
CA ASN A 162 -9.71 -27.86 17.03
C ASN A 162 -11.18 -27.70 16.62
#